data_AF-A0A5S3WSA8-F1
#
_entry.id   AF-A0A5S3WSA8-F1
#
_cell.length_a   1.000
_cell.length_b   1.000
_cell.length_c   1.000
_cell.angle_alpha   90.00
_cell.angle_beta   90.00
_cell.angle_gamma   90.00
#
_symmetry.space_group_name_H-M   'P 1'
#
loop_
_entity.id
_entity.type
_entity.pdbx_description
1 polymer ?
#
loop_
_entity_poly.entity_id
_entity_poly.type
_entity_poly.pdbx_seq_one_letter_code
_entity_poly.pdbx_strand_id
1 'polypeptide(L)'
;MLLIGGVAALTNPLLGAGIAAKALLPGVAGIVSKFTLRPAAQKLADRKEIEAIRQAEENVLREFGDASTVKVINPILQQLDLALRTKQSQHDPLLDFDFSTTEIKELDGDKWRVLTEIAMYHIYKDVYNDPSLYNQAQLGPEDIRWFDVLFNGLKSTP
;
A
#
# COMPACT_ATOMS: atom_id res chain seq x y z
N MET A 1 -5.15 15.68 -4.55
CA MET A 1 -4.51 15.72 -5.88
C MET A 1 -3.06 15.20 -5.90
N LEU A 2 -2.43 14.86 -4.76
CA LEU A 2 -1.07 14.28 -4.74
C LEU A 2 -1.05 12.74 -4.90
N LEU A 3 -2.13 12.05 -4.53
CA LEU A 3 -2.24 10.59 -4.63
C LEU A 3 -2.33 10.07 -6.08
N ILE A 4 -2.90 10.85 -7.00
CA ILE A 4 -3.02 10.45 -8.42
C ILE A 4 -1.67 10.64 -9.15
N GLY A 5 -0.87 11.64 -8.76
CA GLY A 5 0.46 11.86 -9.32
C GLY A 5 1.46 10.76 -8.95
N GLY A 6 1.40 10.24 -7.73
CA GLY A 6 2.25 9.12 -7.29
C GLY A 6 1.96 7.81 -8.02
N VAL A 7 0.67 7.54 -8.29
CA VAL A 7 0.26 6.32 -9.03
C VAL A 7 0.61 6.40 -10.53
N ALA A 8 0.56 7.59 -11.13
CA ALA A 8 0.94 7.78 -12.54
C ALA A 8 2.45 7.61 -12.78
N ALA A 9 3.30 7.96 -11.80
CA ALA A 9 4.75 7.77 -11.90
C ALA A 9 5.18 6.29 -11.93
N LEU A 10 4.37 5.39 -11.33
CA LEU A 10 4.61 3.93 -11.35
C LEU A 10 4.30 3.30 -12.72
N THR A 11 3.40 3.89 -13.51
CA THR A 11 2.98 3.33 -14.80
C THR A 11 3.63 4.01 -15.98
N ASN A 12 4.00 5.29 -15.87
CA ASN A 12 4.78 5.99 -16.89
C ASN A 12 5.61 7.14 -16.28
N PRO A 13 6.92 6.90 -16.04
CA PRO A 13 7.83 7.86 -15.41
C PRO A 13 7.90 9.23 -16.13
N LEU A 14 7.80 9.25 -17.47
CA LEU A 14 7.82 10.48 -18.27
C LEU A 14 6.56 11.33 -18.08
N LEU A 15 5.40 10.70 -17.92
CA LEU A 15 4.14 11.37 -17.61
C LEU A 15 4.12 11.93 -16.18
N GLY A 16 4.69 11.20 -15.21
CA GLY A 16 4.83 11.65 -13.82
C GLY A 16 5.74 12.87 -13.67
N ALA A 17 6.87 12.90 -14.41
CA ALA A 17 7.78 14.03 -14.42
C ALA A 17 7.13 15.32 -14.94
N GLY A 18 6.31 15.23 -16.00
CA GLY A 18 5.63 16.39 -16.59
C GLY A 18 4.60 17.08 -15.67
N ILE A 19 3.95 16.32 -14.80
CA ILE A 19 2.95 16.86 -13.86
C ILE A 19 3.64 17.55 -12.66
N ALA A 20 4.76 17.00 -12.17
CA ALA A 20 5.54 17.61 -11.10
C ALA A 20 6.20 18.93 -11.53
N ALA A 21 6.74 18.99 -12.75
CA ALA A 21 7.37 20.19 -13.30
C ALA A 21 6.38 21.38 -13.40
N LYS A 22 5.12 21.12 -13.76
CA LYS A 22 4.10 22.17 -13.92
C LYS A 22 3.66 22.80 -12.60
N ALA A 23 3.84 22.11 -11.47
CA ALA A 23 3.52 22.62 -10.14
C ALA A 23 4.67 23.44 -9.52
N LEU A 24 5.89 23.34 -10.08
CA LEU A 24 7.10 23.97 -9.54
C LEU A 24 7.47 25.29 -10.24
N LEU A 25 6.79 25.70 -11.30
CA LEU A 25 7.10 26.95 -11.99
C LEU A 25 6.36 28.14 -11.34
N PRO A 26 7.07 29.07 -10.66
CA PRO A 26 6.46 30.29 -10.17
C PRO A 26 6.22 31.28 -11.32
N GLY A 27 5.09 31.99 -11.24
CA GLY A 27 4.55 32.86 -12.29
C GLY A 27 5.45 34.01 -12.74
N VAL A 28 5.21 34.41 -13.99
CA VAL A 28 5.92 35.41 -14.79
C VAL A 28 5.64 36.83 -14.25
N ALA A 29 6.33 37.27 -13.19
CA ALA A 29 6.24 38.66 -12.73
C ALA A 29 7.51 39.08 -11.97
N GLY A 30 8.48 39.72 -12.65
CA GLY A 30 9.55 40.42 -11.91
C GLY A 30 10.90 40.64 -12.57
N ILE A 31 11.07 40.51 -13.89
CA ILE A 31 12.41 40.45 -14.52
C ILE A 31 12.70 41.69 -15.40
N VAL A 32 12.49 42.91 -14.90
CA VAL A 32 12.85 44.16 -15.64
C VAL A 32 14.17 44.83 -15.17
N SER A 33 14.76 44.51 -14.01
CA SER A 33 15.81 45.38 -13.42
C SER A 33 17.31 44.96 -13.53
N LYS A 34 17.73 43.99 -14.35
CA LYS A 34 19.15 43.49 -14.32
C LYS A 34 19.79 43.28 -15.70
N PHE A 35 20.01 44.34 -16.47
CA PHE A 35 20.41 44.27 -17.88
C PHE A 35 21.92 44.33 -18.20
N THR A 36 22.85 43.99 -17.30
CA THR A 36 24.29 44.10 -17.62
C THR A 36 25.18 42.89 -17.27
N LEU A 37 24.67 41.89 -16.54
CA LEU A 37 25.46 40.69 -16.15
C LEU A 37 24.78 39.35 -16.51
N ARG A 38 23.61 39.39 -17.16
CA ARG A 38 22.72 38.24 -17.33
C ARG A 38 23.30 37.06 -18.13
N PRO A 39 23.91 37.19 -19.32
CA PRO A 39 24.16 36.01 -20.16
C PRO A 39 25.13 35.01 -19.54
N ALA A 40 26.16 35.50 -18.84
CA ALA A 40 27.16 34.66 -18.18
C ALA A 40 26.64 34.10 -16.84
N ALA A 41 25.89 34.90 -16.08
CA ALA A 41 25.26 34.46 -14.84
C ALA A 41 24.12 33.46 -15.08
N GLN A 42 23.31 33.66 -16.14
CA GLN A 42 22.30 32.70 -16.60
C GLN A 42 22.97 31.39 -17.01
N LYS A 43 23.97 31.41 -17.90
CA LYS A 43 24.66 30.17 -18.32
C LYS A 43 25.30 29.37 -17.18
N LEU A 44 25.76 30.04 -16.12
CA LEU A 44 26.28 29.38 -14.92
C LEU A 44 25.16 28.85 -14.01
N ALA A 45 24.06 29.60 -13.87
CA ALA A 45 22.87 29.15 -13.16
C ALA A 45 22.23 27.94 -13.87
N ASP A 46 22.04 28.03 -15.19
CA ASP A 46 21.50 26.98 -16.04
C ASP A 46 22.35 25.70 -15.96
N ARG A 47 23.69 25.82 -15.93
CA ARG A 47 24.58 24.65 -15.75
C ARG A 47 24.49 24.05 -14.37
N LYS A 48 24.39 24.86 -13.32
CA LYS A 48 24.20 24.36 -11.95
C LYS A 48 22.82 23.71 -11.78
N GLU A 49 21.81 24.25 -12.44
CA GLU A 49 20.45 23.71 -12.44
C GLU A 49 20.38 22.38 -13.20
N ILE A 50 20.97 22.29 -14.40
CA ILE A 50 21.08 21.04 -15.16
C ILE A 50 21.85 19.98 -14.36
N GLU A 51 22.95 20.36 -13.70
CA GLU A 51 23.73 19.44 -12.87
C GLU A 51 22.96 19.00 -11.61
N ALA A 52 22.20 19.90 -10.99
CA ALA A 52 21.34 19.56 -9.86
C ALA A 52 20.21 18.61 -10.26
N ILE A 53 19.61 18.81 -11.44
CA ILE A 53 18.60 17.90 -12.01
C ILE A 53 19.23 16.53 -12.28
N ARG A 54 20.40 16.48 -12.92
CA ARG A 54 21.13 15.24 -13.19
C ARG A 54 21.46 14.47 -11.91
N GLN A 55 21.93 15.17 -10.87
CA GLN A 55 22.22 14.55 -9.57
C GLN A 55 20.94 14.07 -8.86
N ALA A 56 19.83 14.80 -8.98
CA ALA A 56 18.55 14.36 -8.44
C ALA A 56 18.05 13.10 -9.17
N GLU A 57 18.16 13.03 -10.50
CA GLU A 57 17.82 11.85 -11.30
C GLU A 57 18.69 10.65 -10.93
N GLU A 58 20.01 10.83 -10.83
CA GLU A 58 20.93 9.76 -10.43
C GLU A 58 20.64 9.25 -9.01
N ASN A 59 20.30 10.14 -8.08
CA ASN A 59 19.92 9.75 -6.72
C ASN A 59 18.59 8.99 -6.69
N VAL A 60 17.57 9.44 -7.43
CA VAL A 60 16.28 8.73 -7.50
C VAL A 60 16.45 7.36 -8.14
N LEU A 61 17.23 7.24 -9.23
CA LEU A 61 17.49 5.95 -9.88
C LEU A 61 18.28 5.00 -8.98
N ARG A 62 19.27 5.52 -8.25
CA ARG A 62 20.02 4.77 -7.26
C ARG A 62 19.13 4.30 -6.11
N GLU A 63 18.35 5.21 -5.50
CA GLU A 63 17.41 4.87 -4.43
C GLU A 63 16.33 3.88 -4.89
N PHE A 64 15.86 3.98 -6.13
CA PHE A 64 14.91 3.03 -6.70
C PHE A 64 15.56 1.67 -7.03
N GLY A 65 16.81 1.67 -7.51
CA GLY A 65 17.57 0.44 -7.75
C GLY A 65 17.98 -0.27 -6.45
N ASP A 66 18.27 0.50 -5.41
CA ASP A 66 18.59 0.03 -4.06
C ASP A 66 17.31 -0.37 -3.28
N ALA A 67 16.12 0.10 -3.70
CA ALA A 67 14.85 -0.27 -3.08
C ALA A 67 14.50 -1.74 -3.37
N SER A 68 14.70 -2.61 -2.37
CA SER A 68 14.22 -3.98 -2.43
C SER A 68 12.69 -4.01 -2.33
N THR A 69 12.00 -4.60 -3.32
CA THR A 69 10.57 -4.87 -3.20
C THR A 69 10.35 -6.04 -2.24
N VAL A 70 9.93 -5.74 -1.02
CA VAL A 70 9.55 -6.77 -0.04
C VAL A 70 8.13 -7.24 -0.36
N LYS A 71 7.97 -8.55 -0.58
CA LYS A 71 6.65 -9.20 -0.66
C LYS A 71 6.30 -9.74 0.70
N VAL A 72 5.25 -9.18 1.31
CA VAL A 72 4.71 -9.63 2.59
C VAL A 72 3.43 -10.41 2.34
N ILE A 73 3.30 -11.58 2.98
CA ILE A 73 2.06 -12.37 2.98
C ILE A 73 1.42 -12.21 4.36
N ASN A 74 0.15 -11.81 4.38
CA ASN A 74 -0.60 -11.75 5.62
C ASN A 74 -1.06 -13.15 6.02
N PRO A 75 -0.67 -13.64 7.20
CA PRO A 75 -0.94 -15.03 7.56
C PRO A 75 -2.41 -15.31 7.86
N ILE A 76 -3.17 -14.32 8.34
CA ILE A 76 -4.62 -14.46 8.55
C ILE A 76 -5.33 -14.60 7.20
N LEU A 77 -4.92 -13.82 6.20
CA LEU A 77 -5.46 -13.94 4.85
C LEU A 77 -5.04 -15.25 4.17
N GLN A 78 -3.86 -15.78 4.50
CA GLN A 78 -3.43 -17.09 4.04
C GLN A 78 -4.28 -18.22 4.65
N GLN A 79 -4.62 -18.12 5.94
CA GLN A 79 -5.54 -19.05 6.59
C GLN A 79 -6.94 -18.96 5.99
N LEU A 80 -7.43 -17.76 5.70
CA LEU A 80 -8.70 -17.58 4.98
C LEU A 80 -8.66 -18.24 3.60
N ASP A 81 -7.57 -18.10 2.84
CA ASP A 81 -7.44 -18.74 1.52
C ASP A 81 -7.47 -20.27 1.62
N LEU A 82 -6.89 -20.85 2.68
CA LEU A 82 -6.97 -22.29 2.95
C LEU A 82 -8.40 -22.70 3.31
N ALA A 83 -9.04 -21.99 4.24
CA ALA A 83 -10.43 -22.22 4.65
C ALA A 83 -11.37 -22.28 3.43
N LEU A 84 -11.33 -21.25 2.57
CA LEU A 84 -12.21 -21.14 1.40
C LEU A 84 -12.01 -22.24 0.34
N ARG A 85 -10.89 -22.97 0.37
CA ARG A 85 -10.55 -24.00 -0.62
C ARG A 85 -10.65 -25.42 -0.09
N THR A 86 -10.95 -25.57 1.19
CA THR A 86 -10.95 -26.86 1.88
C THR A 86 -12.31 -27.12 2.51
N LYS A 87 -12.41 -28.25 3.21
CA LYS A 87 -13.54 -28.61 4.06
C LYS A 87 -13.00 -29.00 5.41
N GLN A 88 -13.87 -29.06 6.42
CA GLN A 88 -13.53 -29.47 7.78
C GLN A 88 -12.66 -30.74 7.88
N SER A 89 -12.88 -31.73 7.00
CA SER A 89 -12.11 -32.98 7.02
C SER A 89 -10.65 -32.83 6.55
N GLN A 90 -10.32 -31.71 5.91
CA GLN A 90 -9.01 -31.41 5.33
C GLN A 90 -8.28 -30.33 6.12
N HIS A 91 -9.01 -29.33 6.62
CA HIS A 91 -8.48 -28.23 7.40
C HIS A 91 -9.55 -27.73 8.38
N ASP A 92 -9.19 -27.55 9.64
CA ASP A 92 -10.00 -26.82 10.62
C ASP A 92 -9.15 -25.67 11.18
N PRO A 93 -9.50 -24.40 10.88
CA PRO A 93 -8.67 -23.25 11.24
C PRO A 93 -8.47 -23.04 12.75
N LEU A 94 -9.26 -23.72 13.61
CA LEU A 94 -9.12 -23.66 15.07
C LEU A 94 -8.34 -24.84 15.67
N LEU A 95 -8.23 -25.96 14.95
CA LEU A 95 -7.56 -27.17 15.44
C LEU A 95 -6.18 -27.35 14.82
N ASP A 96 -6.00 -26.88 13.60
CA ASP A 96 -4.73 -26.91 12.91
C ASP A 96 -3.83 -25.76 13.38
N PHE A 97 -2.63 -25.68 12.81
CA PHE A 97 -1.68 -24.61 13.12
C PHE A 97 -2.32 -23.22 12.90
N ASP A 98 -2.36 -22.42 13.96
CA ASP A 98 -2.88 -21.06 13.91
C ASP A 98 -1.88 -20.13 13.22
N PHE A 99 -2.15 -19.81 11.94
CA PHE A 99 -1.33 -18.91 11.15
C PHE A 99 -1.35 -17.51 11.76
N SER A 100 -2.43 -17.13 12.45
CA SER A 100 -2.50 -15.82 13.08
C SER A 100 -1.33 -15.61 14.03
N THR A 101 -0.79 -16.62 14.72
CA THR A 101 0.36 -16.46 15.64
C THR A 101 1.68 -16.09 14.97
N THR A 102 1.76 -16.12 13.64
CA THR A 102 3.00 -15.76 12.92
C THR A 102 3.20 -14.25 12.85
N GLU A 103 4.45 -13.83 13.04
CA GLU A 103 4.86 -12.44 12.93
C GLU A 103 5.23 -12.10 11.49
N ILE A 104 4.89 -10.87 11.08
CA ILE A 104 5.40 -10.27 9.85
C ILE A 104 6.57 -9.37 10.24
N LYS A 105 7.80 -9.83 10.04
CA LYS A 105 9.02 -9.13 10.48
C LYS A 105 9.21 -7.77 9.83
N GLU A 106 8.68 -7.60 8.62
CA GLU A 106 8.81 -6.38 7.83
C GLU A 106 7.76 -5.32 8.19
N LEU A 107 6.78 -5.65 9.03
CA LEU A 107 5.80 -4.71 9.56
C LEU A 107 6.04 -4.50 11.06
N ASP A 108 6.06 -3.24 11.48
CA ASP A 108 6.32 -2.90 12.88
C ASP A 108 5.07 -3.13 13.76
N GLY A 109 5.24 -4.00 14.75
CA GLY A 109 4.23 -4.38 15.74
C GLY A 109 3.01 -5.10 15.18
N ASP A 110 1.97 -5.23 16.02
CA ASP A 110 0.79 -6.04 15.71
C ASP A 110 -0.36 -5.27 15.06
N LYS A 111 -0.15 -4.02 14.61
CA LYS A 111 -1.21 -3.21 14.00
C LYS A 111 -1.79 -3.86 12.74
N TRP A 112 -0.95 -4.56 11.98
CA TRP A 112 -1.38 -5.25 10.77
C TRP A 112 -2.45 -6.30 11.10
N ARG A 113 -2.35 -6.99 12.24
CA ARG A 113 -3.29 -8.01 12.68
C ARG A 113 -4.67 -7.40 12.88
N VAL A 114 -4.75 -6.38 13.74
CA VAL A 114 -6.01 -5.70 14.07
C VAL A 114 -6.68 -5.13 12.82
N LEU A 115 -5.91 -4.50 11.93
CA LEU A 115 -6.44 -3.97 10.67
C LEU A 115 -6.99 -5.07 9.75
N THR A 116 -6.35 -6.24 9.74
CA THR A 116 -6.79 -7.39 8.95
C THR A 116 -8.08 -7.98 9.50
N GLU A 117 -8.16 -8.16 10.82
CA GLU A 117 -9.37 -8.64 11.49
C GLU A 117 -10.56 -7.71 11.26
N ILE A 118 -10.35 -6.39 11.38
CA ILE A 118 -11.38 -5.37 11.09
C ILE A 118 -11.84 -5.44 9.63
N ALA A 119 -10.89 -5.52 8.68
CA ALA A 119 -11.21 -5.61 7.26
C ALA A 119 -12.00 -6.89 6.95
N MET A 120 -11.56 -8.03 7.47
CA MET A 120 -12.28 -9.31 7.32
C MET A 120 -13.67 -9.26 7.94
N TYR A 121 -13.81 -8.70 9.15
CA TYR A 121 -15.12 -8.54 9.79
C TYR A 121 -16.06 -7.73 8.89
N HIS A 122 -15.64 -6.58 8.37
CA HIS A 122 -16.52 -5.77 7.54
C HIS A 122 -16.88 -6.40 6.20
N ILE A 123 -16.02 -7.26 5.64
CA ILE A 123 -16.30 -8.01 4.41
C ILE A 123 -17.27 -9.16 4.68
N TYR A 124 -17.09 -9.89 5.77
CA TYR A 124 -17.83 -11.12 6.04
C TYR A 124 -18.97 -10.98 7.05
N LYS A 125 -19.15 -9.83 7.71
CA LYS A 125 -20.17 -9.63 8.77
C LYS A 125 -21.58 -10.03 8.31
N ASP A 126 -21.95 -9.74 7.07
CA ASP A 126 -23.30 -10.01 6.57
C ASP A 126 -23.50 -11.51 6.38
N VAL A 127 -22.49 -12.18 5.80
CA VAL A 127 -22.45 -13.63 5.67
C VAL A 127 -22.46 -14.28 7.06
N TYR A 128 -21.57 -13.86 7.94
CA TYR A 128 -21.40 -14.35 9.30
C TYR A 128 -22.71 -14.29 10.11
N ASN A 129 -23.48 -13.20 9.98
CA ASN A 129 -24.76 -13.02 10.68
C ASN A 129 -25.95 -13.72 10.02
N ASP A 130 -25.84 -14.17 8.77
CA ASP A 130 -26.90 -14.85 8.02
C ASP A 130 -26.45 -16.26 7.56
N PRO A 131 -26.83 -17.32 8.30
CA PRO A 131 -26.49 -18.69 7.95
C PRO A 131 -26.94 -19.14 6.55
N SER A 132 -27.93 -18.46 5.94
CA SER A 132 -28.36 -18.78 4.57
C SER A 132 -27.30 -18.47 3.51
N LEU A 133 -26.34 -17.59 3.83
CA LEU A 133 -25.27 -17.15 2.94
C LEU A 133 -24.00 -18.01 3.03
N TYR A 134 -23.85 -18.86 4.06
CA TYR A 134 -22.62 -19.65 4.29
C TYR A 134 -22.23 -20.51 3.08
N ASN A 135 -23.20 -21.23 2.50
CA ASN A 135 -22.95 -22.06 1.33
C ASN A 135 -22.53 -21.25 0.09
N GLN A 136 -23.08 -20.04 -0.08
CA GLN A 136 -22.72 -19.15 -1.20
C GLN A 136 -21.32 -18.59 -1.04
N ALA A 137 -20.92 -18.31 0.20
CA ALA A 137 -19.59 -17.85 0.56
C ALA A 137 -18.54 -18.98 0.64
N GLN A 138 -18.94 -20.23 0.41
CA GLN A 138 -18.09 -21.42 0.55
C GLN A 138 -17.45 -21.54 1.95
N LEU A 139 -18.18 -21.13 2.98
CA LEU A 139 -17.73 -21.23 4.37
C LEU A 139 -18.37 -22.43 5.05
N GLY A 140 -17.53 -23.31 5.59
CA GLY A 140 -17.93 -24.45 6.40
C GLY A 140 -18.26 -24.04 7.85
N PRO A 141 -18.91 -24.92 8.63
CA PRO A 141 -19.18 -24.68 10.05
C PRO A 141 -17.91 -24.44 10.87
N GLU A 142 -16.77 -25.00 10.47
CA GLU A 142 -15.43 -24.76 11.01
C GLU A 142 -14.96 -23.31 10.81
N ASP A 143 -15.21 -22.74 9.63
CA ASP A 143 -14.80 -21.38 9.31
C ASP A 143 -15.64 -20.37 10.08
N ILE A 144 -16.93 -20.66 10.28
CA ILE A 144 -17.82 -19.81 11.08
C ILE A 144 -17.40 -19.82 12.56
N ARG A 145 -17.02 -20.98 13.11
CA ARG A 145 -16.45 -21.05 14.47
C ARG A 145 -15.13 -20.27 14.56
N TRP A 146 -14.31 -20.33 13.52
CA TRP A 146 -13.08 -19.54 13.48
C TRP A 146 -13.37 -18.04 13.48
N PHE A 147 -14.33 -17.59 12.67
CA PHE A 147 -14.80 -16.20 12.67
C PHE A 147 -15.35 -15.76 14.02
N ASP A 148 -16.00 -16.64 14.78
CA ASP A 148 -16.45 -16.34 16.14
C ASP A 148 -15.30 -15.93 17.06
N VAL A 149 -14.17 -16.64 16.97
CA VAL A 149 -12.96 -16.34 17.74
C VAL A 149 -12.29 -15.08 17.22
N LEU A 150 -12.10 -14.99 15.90
CA LEU A 150 -11.42 -13.88 15.23
C LEU A 150 -12.13 -12.53 15.44
N PHE A 151 -13.46 -12.52 15.41
CA PHE A 151 -14.26 -11.30 15.51
C PHE A 151 -14.76 -11.00 16.92
N ASN A 152 -14.43 -11.84 17.92
CA ASN A 152 -14.98 -11.71 19.27
C ASN A 152 -14.80 -10.30 19.86
N GLY A 153 -13.62 -9.69 19.68
CA GLY A 153 -13.33 -8.32 20.14
C GLY A 153 -13.99 -7.22 19.32
N LEU A 154 -14.38 -7.50 18.07
CA LEU A 154 -14.90 -6.52 17.11
C LEU A 154 -16.42 -6.35 17.17
N LYS A 155 -17.14 -7.38 17.64
CA LYS A 155 -18.61 -7.39 17.80
C LYS A 155 -19.17 -6.25 18.66
N SER A 156 -18.32 -5.57 19.44
CA SER A 156 -18.69 -4.50 20.38
C SER A 156 -18.41 -3.08 19.90
N THR A 157 -17.84 -2.91 18.71
CA THR A 157 -17.48 -1.59 18.18
C THR A 157 -18.62 -1.09 17.26
N PRO A 158 -19.30 0.02 17.59
CA PRO A 158 -20.45 0.53 16.84
C PRO A 158 -20.10 1.03 15.44
#